data_AF-A0A9J6QNA1-F1
#
_entry.id   AF-A0A9J6QNA1-F1
#
_cell.length_a   1.000
_cell.length_b   1.000
_cell.length_c   1.000
_cell.angle_alpha   90.00
_cell.angle_beta   90.00
_cell.angle_gamma   90.00
#
_symmetry.space_group_name_H-M   'P 1'
#
loop_
_entity.id
_entity.type
_entity.pdbx_description
1 polymer ?
#
loop_
_entity_poly.entity_id
_entity_poly.type
_entity_poly.pdbx_seq_one_letter_code
_entity_poly.pdbx_strand_id
1 'polypeptide(L)'
;MISPLEIQEKEFSRGLKGFKEDEVNEFLDQITLDLEHLLEENRQLKAEKQQMEEDLKKYQSSEGAVLQTLETAKALMGELSASAEKRAQILLKNAELDAQRMQREAKENIERMQEENAVLRSRFTSFQKRYKRMLEEELQRFDSLASELFPELQVSDLSDLPEAAPKQRKTSRSGKPNIDPNDRKKTMVHIK
;
A
#
# COMPACT_ATOMS: atom_id res chain seq x y z
N MET A 1 -56.11 -44.74 27.50
CA MET A 1 -57.15 -43.69 27.65
C MET A 1 -58.39 -44.25 27.00
N ILE A 2 -59.56 -44.02 27.60
CA ILE A 2 -60.83 -44.43 26.99
C ILE A 2 -61.06 -43.52 25.78
N SER A 3 -61.45 -44.08 24.63
CA SER A 3 -61.78 -43.30 23.44
C SER A 3 -63.22 -42.76 23.51
N PRO A 4 -63.53 -41.64 22.83
CA PRO A 4 -64.91 -41.16 22.72
C PRO A 4 -65.90 -42.25 22.28
N LEU A 5 -65.48 -43.10 21.34
CA LEU A 5 -66.26 -44.26 20.87
C LEU A 5 -66.53 -45.28 21.98
N GLU A 6 -65.53 -45.57 22.82
CA GLU A 6 -65.68 -46.48 23.95
C GLU A 6 -66.59 -45.91 25.06
N ILE A 7 -66.78 -44.59 25.13
CA ILE A 7 -67.76 -43.94 26.03
C ILE A 7 -69.18 -44.12 25.48
N GLN A 8 -69.37 -43.92 24.17
CA GLN A 8 -70.67 -44.12 23.51
C GLN A 8 -71.14 -45.58 23.51
N GLU A 9 -70.22 -46.54 23.32
CA GLU A 9 -70.53 -47.97 23.31
C GLU A 9 -70.68 -48.55 24.73
N LYS A 10 -70.57 -47.72 25.79
CA LYS A 10 -70.53 -48.22 27.16
C LYS A 10 -71.91 -48.59 27.69
N GLU A 11 -72.15 -49.89 27.81
CA GLU A 11 -73.32 -50.41 28.53
C GLU A 11 -73.06 -50.56 30.05
N PHE A 12 -74.00 -50.10 30.87
CA PHE A 12 -73.98 -50.22 32.32
C PHE A 12 -74.97 -51.29 32.80
N SER A 13 -74.58 -52.08 33.80
CA SER A 13 -75.48 -53.08 34.41
C SER A 13 -76.54 -52.40 35.30
N ARG A 14 -77.80 -52.87 35.21
CA ARG A 14 -78.93 -52.33 35.99
C ARG A 14 -78.95 -52.92 37.41
N GLY A 15 -79.12 -52.06 38.43
CA GLY A 15 -79.22 -52.44 39.85
C GLY A 15 -80.49 -51.90 40.53
N LEU A 16 -80.88 -52.45 41.69
CA LEU A 16 -82.13 -52.14 42.40
C LEU A 16 -82.29 -50.66 42.83
N LYS A 17 -81.19 -49.92 42.93
CA LYS A 17 -81.12 -48.46 43.08
C LYS A 17 -80.03 -47.97 42.13
N GLY A 18 -80.39 -47.18 41.14
CA GLY A 18 -79.47 -46.68 40.11
C GLY A 18 -79.79 -45.25 39.71
N PHE A 19 -78.87 -44.64 38.98
CA PHE A 19 -79.10 -43.35 38.34
C PHE A 19 -80.08 -43.50 37.16
N LYS A 20 -80.74 -42.40 36.78
CA LYS A 20 -81.61 -42.40 35.61
C LYS A 20 -80.77 -42.53 34.35
N GLU A 21 -81.16 -43.46 33.49
CA GLU A 21 -80.45 -43.78 32.24
C GLU A 21 -80.37 -42.56 31.30
N ASP A 22 -81.46 -41.80 31.15
CA ASP A 22 -81.51 -40.60 30.29
C ASP A 22 -80.53 -39.50 30.74
N GLU A 23 -80.49 -39.18 32.03
CA GLU A 23 -79.59 -38.16 32.59
C GLU A 23 -78.12 -38.60 32.50
N VAL A 24 -77.84 -39.90 32.63
CA VAL A 24 -76.49 -40.46 32.47
C VAL A 24 -76.05 -40.40 31.00
N ASN A 25 -76.92 -40.77 30.06
CA ASN A 25 -76.62 -40.72 28.63
C ASN A 25 -76.34 -39.29 28.15
N GLU A 26 -77.16 -38.32 28.55
CA GLU A 26 -76.95 -36.91 28.19
C GLU A 26 -75.62 -36.35 28.74
N PHE A 27 -75.21 -36.80 29.93
CA PHE A 27 -73.90 -36.46 30.50
C PHE A 27 -72.74 -37.16 29.76
N LEU A 28 -72.90 -38.42 29.35
CA LEU A 28 -71.90 -39.15 28.57
C LEU A 28 -71.73 -38.55 27.17
N ASP A 29 -72.80 -38.04 26.55
CA ASP A 29 -72.73 -37.32 25.28
C ASP A 29 -71.91 -36.02 25.42
N GLN A 30 -72.13 -35.25 26.48
CA GLN A 30 -71.31 -34.07 26.79
C GLN A 30 -69.84 -34.43 27.02
N ILE A 31 -69.56 -35.47 27.82
CA ILE A 31 -68.18 -35.93 28.05
C ILE A 31 -67.53 -36.37 26.74
N THR A 32 -68.27 -37.05 25.86
CA THR A 32 -67.77 -37.52 24.57
C THR A 32 -67.33 -36.34 23.70
N LEU A 33 -68.16 -35.31 23.59
CA LEU A 33 -67.84 -34.08 22.83
C LEU A 33 -66.64 -33.33 23.42
N ASP A 34 -66.60 -33.14 24.74
CA ASP A 34 -65.48 -32.48 25.41
C ASP A 34 -64.17 -33.27 25.24
N LEU A 35 -64.25 -34.61 25.31
CA LEU A 35 -63.09 -35.48 25.10
C LEU A 35 -62.60 -35.42 23.65
N GLU A 36 -63.49 -35.40 22.66
CA GLU A 36 -63.11 -35.21 21.25
C GLU A 36 -62.41 -33.86 21.04
N HIS A 37 -62.97 -32.78 21.59
CA HIS A 37 -62.36 -31.45 21.52
C HIS A 37 -60.97 -31.43 22.15
N LEU A 38 -60.82 -32.00 23.36
CA LEU A 38 -59.53 -32.09 24.05
C LEU A 38 -58.51 -32.92 23.28
N LEU A 39 -58.92 -34.01 22.62
CA LEU A 39 -58.02 -34.83 21.81
C LEU A 39 -57.55 -34.09 20.56
N GLU A 40 -58.42 -33.36 19.89
CA GLU A 40 -58.05 -32.56 18.72
C GLU A 40 -57.14 -31.38 19.11
N GLU A 41 -57.46 -30.67 20.18
CA GLU A 41 -56.60 -29.61 20.72
C GLU A 41 -55.23 -30.16 21.13
N ASN A 42 -55.19 -31.33 21.79
CA ASN A 42 -53.93 -31.99 22.15
C ASN A 42 -53.11 -32.37 20.92
N ARG A 43 -53.76 -32.82 19.84
CA ARG A 43 -53.12 -33.15 18.58
C ARG A 43 -52.55 -31.90 17.91
N GLN A 44 -53.31 -30.80 17.88
CA GLN A 44 -52.85 -29.51 17.34
C GLN A 44 -51.66 -28.97 18.13
N LEU A 45 -51.75 -28.94 19.46
CA LEU A 45 -50.67 -28.48 20.34
C LEU A 45 -49.40 -29.34 20.18
N LYS A 46 -49.55 -30.67 20.02
CA LYS A 46 -48.41 -31.55 19.74
C LYS A 46 -47.76 -31.25 18.40
N ALA A 47 -48.56 -31.02 17.36
CA ALA A 47 -48.05 -30.66 16.04
C ALA A 47 -47.32 -29.31 16.06
N GLU A 48 -47.90 -28.30 16.71
CA GLU A 48 -47.28 -26.98 16.86
C GLU A 48 -45.98 -27.04 17.67
N LYS A 49 -45.98 -27.78 18.79
CA LYS A 49 -44.78 -28.03 19.58
C LYS A 49 -43.68 -28.66 18.73
N GLN A 50 -44.02 -29.69 17.94
CA GLN A 50 -43.05 -30.37 17.08
C GLN A 50 -42.48 -29.44 16.02
N GLN A 51 -43.33 -28.59 15.41
CA GLN A 51 -42.88 -27.56 14.47
C GLN A 51 -41.94 -26.54 15.12
N MET A 52 -42.27 -26.05 16.32
CA MET A 52 -41.41 -25.12 17.06
C MET A 52 -40.07 -25.76 17.44
N GLU A 53 -40.05 -27.03 17.84
CA GLU A 53 -38.82 -27.77 18.15
C GLU A 53 -37.93 -27.93 16.91
N GLU A 54 -38.52 -28.20 15.74
CA GLU A 54 -37.79 -28.27 14.47
C GLU A 54 -37.18 -26.91 14.09
N ASP A 55 -37.94 -25.84 14.21
CA ASP A 55 -37.46 -24.50 13.87
C ASP A 55 -36.39 -24.03 14.85
N LEU A 56 -36.54 -24.32 16.15
CA LEU A 56 -35.49 -24.07 17.14
C LEU A 56 -34.18 -24.78 16.77
N LYS A 57 -34.26 -26.05 16.36
CA LYS A 57 -33.09 -26.82 15.94
C LYS A 57 -32.42 -26.23 14.69
N LYS A 58 -33.21 -25.76 13.71
CA LYS A 58 -32.69 -25.05 12.54
C LYS A 58 -31.97 -23.75 12.95
N TYR A 59 -32.57 -22.96 13.83
CA TYR A 59 -31.97 -21.71 14.30
C TYR A 59 -30.66 -21.96 15.05
N GLN A 60 -30.64 -22.91 15.99
CA GLN A 60 -29.42 -23.29 16.71
C GLN A 60 -28.30 -23.76 15.78
N SER A 61 -28.64 -24.56 14.76
CA SER A 61 -27.67 -24.98 13.74
C SER A 61 -27.14 -23.79 12.92
N SER A 62 -28.02 -22.86 12.54
CA SER A 62 -27.62 -21.67 11.78
C SER A 62 -26.74 -20.73 12.62
N GLU A 63 -27.08 -20.55 13.89
CA GLU A 63 -26.34 -19.74 14.85
C GLU A 63 -24.94 -20.31 15.03
N GLY A 64 -24.82 -21.63 15.20
CA GLY A 64 -23.52 -22.31 15.28
C GLY A 64 -22.67 -22.08 14.02
N ALA A 65 -23.26 -22.17 12.83
CA ALA A 65 -22.55 -21.91 11.57
C ALA A 65 -22.09 -20.44 11.45
N VAL A 66 -22.92 -19.48 11.87
CA VAL A 66 -22.56 -18.05 11.89
C VAL A 66 -21.44 -17.80 12.89
N LEU A 67 -21.51 -18.36 14.09
CA LEU A 67 -20.45 -18.22 15.10
C LEU A 67 -19.12 -18.81 14.61
N GLN A 68 -19.15 -20.00 14.00
CA GLN A 68 -17.95 -20.61 13.41
C GLN A 68 -17.39 -19.76 12.27
N THR A 69 -18.24 -19.19 11.42
CA THR A 69 -17.81 -18.27 10.36
C THR A 69 -17.20 -17.00 10.93
N LEU A 70 -17.75 -16.47 12.02
CA LEU A 70 -17.21 -15.29 12.69
C LEU A 70 -15.86 -15.58 13.35
N GLU A 71 -15.71 -16.75 13.98
CA GLU A 71 -14.45 -17.17 14.61
C GLU A 71 -13.35 -17.37 13.56
N THR A 72 -13.66 -18.04 12.45
CA THR A 72 -12.72 -18.22 11.34
C THR A 72 -12.35 -16.87 10.70
N ALA A 73 -13.31 -15.96 10.51
CA ALA A 73 -13.04 -14.62 10.02
C ALA A 73 -12.11 -13.84 10.98
N LYS A 74 -12.33 -13.94 12.30
CA LYS A 74 -11.46 -13.32 13.31
C LYS A 74 -10.05 -13.89 13.28
N ALA A 75 -9.90 -15.21 13.15
CA ALA A 75 -8.59 -15.85 13.01
C ALA A 75 -7.87 -15.37 11.76
N LEU A 76 -8.56 -15.34 10.61
CA LEU A 76 -8.01 -14.85 9.35
C LEU A 76 -7.59 -13.38 9.42
N MET A 77 -8.37 -12.53 10.10
CA MET A 77 -7.99 -11.13 10.35
C MET A 77 -6.70 -11.03 11.16
N GLY A 78 -6.54 -11.86 12.19
CA GLY A 78 -5.32 -11.92 12.98
C GLY A 78 -4.10 -12.33 12.14
N GLU A 79 -4.24 -13.39 11.34
CA GLU A 79 -3.20 -13.85 10.43
C GLU A 79 -2.84 -12.80 9.37
N LEU A 80 -3.84 -12.11 8.82
CA LEU A 80 -3.64 -11.05 7.85
C LEU A 80 -2.88 -9.86 8.46
N SER A 81 -3.23 -9.45 9.68
CA SER A 81 -2.53 -8.39 10.40
C SER A 81 -1.07 -8.76 10.64
N ALA A 82 -0.79 -9.95 11.17
CA ALA A 82 0.57 -10.43 11.41
C ALA A 82 1.38 -10.56 10.11
N SER A 83 0.75 -11.03 9.02
CA SER A 83 1.38 -11.11 7.70
C SER A 83 1.72 -9.72 7.15
N ALA A 84 0.79 -8.76 7.28
CA ALA A 84 0.98 -7.39 6.83
C ALA A 84 2.12 -6.69 7.60
N GLU A 85 2.17 -6.84 8.93
CA GLU A 85 3.25 -6.31 9.77
C GLU A 85 4.60 -6.88 9.36
N LYS A 86 4.70 -8.21 9.16
CA LYS A 86 5.94 -8.85 8.73
C LYS A 86 6.39 -8.35 7.35
N ARG A 87 5.46 -8.20 6.41
CA ARG A 87 5.76 -7.64 5.07
C ARG A 87 6.22 -6.19 5.16
N ALA A 88 5.58 -5.37 6.01
CA ALA A 88 5.97 -3.99 6.22
C ALA A 88 7.38 -3.88 6.81
N GLN A 89 7.72 -4.71 7.79
CA GLN A 89 9.08 -4.78 8.35
C GLN A 89 10.12 -5.18 7.31
N ILE A 90 9.82 -6.18 6.47
CA ILE A 90 10.72 -6.58 5.38
C ILE A 90 10.90 -5.44 4.38
N LEU A 91 9.83 -4.77 4.01
CA LEU A 91 9.87 -3.63 3.07
C LEU A 91 10.74 -2.50 3.61
N LEU A 92 10.54 -2.11 4.88
CA LEU A 92 11.35 -1.09 5.55
C LEU A 92 12.83 -1.48 5.56
N LYS A 93 13.14 -2.72 5.95
CA LYS A 93 14.52 -3.21 6.00
C LYS A 93 15.16 -3.23 4.62
N ASN A 94 14.44 -3.63 3.57
CA ASN A 94 14.94 -3.60 2.21
C ASN A 94 15.19 -2.16 1.73
N ALA A 95 14.26 -1.24 2.02
CA ALA A 95 14.42 0.17 1.68
C ALA A 95 15.64 0.78 2.39
N GLU A 96 15.88 0.44 3.67
CA GLU A 96 17.08 0.85 4.39
C GLU A 96 18.36 0.30 3.76
N LEU A 97 18.39 -0.98 3.41
CA LEU A 97 19.55 -1.61 2.76
C LEU A 97 19.83 -0.99 1.38
N ASP A 98 18.79 -0.71 0.59
CA ASP A 98 18.93 -0.05 -0.71
C ASP A 98 19.41 1.40 -0.55
N ALA A 99 18.90 2.14 0.42
CA ALA A 99 19.36 3.49 0.71
C ALA A 99 20.85 3.49 1.14
N GLN A 100 21.25 2.55 2.00
CA GLN A 100 22.65 2.38 2.40
C GLN A 100 23.55 2.00 1.23
N ARG A 101 23.08 1.12 0.33
CA ARG A 101 23.80 0.76 -0.89
C ARG A 101 23.98 1.99 -1.80
N MET A 102 22.91 2.73 -2.07
CA MET A 102 22.95 3.95 -2.88
C MET A 102 23.89 5.00 -2.29
N GLN A 103 23.89 5.17 -0.96
CA GLN A 103 24.83 6.09 -0.29
C GLN A 103 26.28 5.65 -0.43
N ARG A 104 26.57 4.34 -0.33
CA ARG A 104 27.92 3.81 -0.56
C ARG A 104 28.37 4.03 -2.00
N GLU A 105 27.55 3.64 -2.97
CA GLU A 105 27.84 3.84 -4.40
C GLU A 105 28.06 5.33 -4.72
N ALA A 106 27.27 6.23 -4.13
CA ALA A 106 27.45 7.67 -4.29
C ALA A 106 28.79 8.17 -3.69
N LYS A 107 29.17 7.70 -2.49
CA LYS A 107 30.44 8.05 -1.87
C LYS A 107 31.64 7.56 -2.69
N GLU A 108 31.60 6.30 -3.11
CA GLU A 108 32.64 5.71 -3.98
C GLU A 108 32.79 6.48 -5.30
N ASN A 109 31.67 6.89 -5.90
CA ASN A 109 31.68 7.73 -7.10
C ASN A 109 32.30 9.11 -6.84
N ILE A 110 31.98 9.74 -5.71
CA ILE A 110 32.57 11.04 -5.32
C ILE A 110 34.08 10.90 -5.14
N GLU A 111 34.53 9.88 -4.42
CA GLU A 111 35.96 9.62 -4.19
C GLU A 111 36.70 9.42 -5.51
N ARG A 112 36.16 8.56 -6.40
CA ARG A 112 36.72 8.38 -7.74
C ARG A 112 36.79 9.68 -8.54
N MET A 113 35.72 10.48 -8.54
CA MET A 113 35.71 11.77 -9.25
C MET A 113 36.71 12.76 -8.66
N GLN A 114 36.93 12.75 -7.35
CA GLN A 114 37.94 13.60 -6.69
C GLN A 114 39.35 13.18 -7.09
N GLU A 115 39.64 11.88 -7.14
CA GLU A 115 40.92 11.36 -7.62
C GLU A 115 41.17 11.75 -9.08
N GLU A 116 40.19 11.54 -9.96
CA GLU A 116 40.27 11.95 -11.37
C GLU A 116 40.51 13.46 -11.51
N ASN A 117 39.81 14.28 -10.70
CA ASN A 117 39.99 15.73 -10.70
C ASN A 117 41.40 16.13 -10.25
N ALA A 118 41.93 15.48 -9.20
CA ALA A 118 43.27 15.72 -8.69
C ALA A 118 44.33 15.37 -9.75
N VAL A 119 44.19 14.24 -10.42
CA VAL A 119 45.07 13.84 -11.54
C VAL A 119 45.00 14.86 -12.67
N LEU A 120 43.80 15.30 -13.05
CA LEU A 120 43.62 16.29 -14.13
C LEU A 120 44.26 17.64 -13.77
N ARG A 121 44.09 18.11 -12.53
CA ARG A 121 44.76 19.33 -12.03
C ARG A 121 46.28 19.20 -12.05
N SER A 122 46.82 18.05 -11.65
CA SER A 122 48.26 17.78 -11.70
C SER A 122 48.79 17.79 -13.15
N ARG A 123 48.05 17.20 -14.10
CA ARG A 123 48.39 17.24 -15.53
C ARG A 123 48.34 18.66 -16.08
N PHE A 124 47.32 19.43 -15.73
CA PHE A 124 47.17 20.81 -16.16
C PHE A 124 48.32 21.70 -15.64
N THR A 125 48.63 21.62 -14.35
CA THR A 125 49.74 22.38 -13.76
C THR A 125 51.09 21.98 -14.36
N SER A 126 51.31 20.69 -14.64
CA SER A 126 52.51 20.20 -15.33
C SER A 126 52.60 20.71 -16.78
N PHE A 127 51.47 20.73 -17.50
CA PHE A 127 51.40 21.31 -18.84
C PHE A 127 51.70 22.81 -18.81
N GLN A 128 51.07 23.57 -17.91
CA GLN A 128 51.30 25.00 -17.73
C GLN A 128 52.78 25.31 -17.46
N LYS A 129 53.43 24.56 -16.57
CA LYS A 129 54.87 24.71 -16.28
C LYS A 129 55.73 24.46 -17.52
N ARG A 130 55.48 23.37 -18.24
CA ARG A 130 56.23 23.03 -19.47
C ARG A 130 56.04 24.09 -20.55
N TYR A 131 54.81 24.58 -20.73
CA TYR A 131 54.50 25.60 -21.71
C TYR A 131 55.16 26.93 -21.37
N LYS A 132 55.11 27.36 -20.10
CA LYS A 132 55.81 28.57 -19.65
C LYS A 132 57.31 28.48 -19.89
N ARG A 133 57.93 27.34 -19.53
CA ARG A 133 59.34 27.08 -19.77
C ARG A 133 59.70 27.12 -21.25
N MET A 134 58.88 26.52 -22.12
CA MET A 134 59.09 26.58 -23.57
C MET A 134 59.07 28.03 -24.08
N LEU A 135 58.14 28.86 -23.62
CA LEU A 135 58.09 30.27 -24.02
C LEU A 135 59.29 31.06 -23.49
N GLU A 136 59.73 30.81 -22.25
CA GLU A 136 60.93 31.41 -21.67
C GLU A 136 62.20 31.00 -22.45
N GLU A 137 62.32 29.74 -22.87
CA GLU A 137 63.41 29.24 -23.70
C GLU A 137 63.41 29.85 -25.11
N GLU A 138 62.25 29.99 -25.76
CA GLU A 138 62.13 30.66 -27.06
C GLU A 138 62.43 32.16 -26.98
N LEU A 139 62.03 32.83 -25.90
CA LEU A 139 62.38 34.24 -25.66
C LEU A 139 63.89 34.40 -25.50
N GLN A 140 64.54 33.57 -24.68
CA GLN A 140 66.00 33.58 -24.52
C GLN A 140 66.74 33.33 -25.84
N ARG A 141 66.23 32.41 -26.68
CA ARG A 141 66.76 32.20 -28.03
C ARG A 141 66.66 33.45 -28.87
N PHE A 142 65.51 34.12 -28.88
CA PHE A 142 65.32 35.36 -29.61
C PHE A 142 66.27 36.46 -29.12
N ASP A 143 66.40 36.64 -27.80
CA ASP A 143 67.31 37.63 -27.22
C ASP A 143 68.77 37.34 -27.57
N SER A 144 69.19 36.07 -27.53
CA SER A 144 70.54 35.65 -27.94
C SER A 144 70.80 35.89 -29.43
N LEU A 145 69.82 35.57 -30.29
CA LEU A 145 69.90 35.80 -31.72
C LEU A 145 69.95 37.29 -32.05
N ALA A 146 69.14 38.10 -31.37
CA ALA A 146 69.14 39.55 -31.51
C ALA A 146 70.51 40.14 -31.09
N SER A 147 71.08 39.66 -30.00
CA SER A 147 72.42 40.08 -29.55
C SER A 147 73.54 39.67 -30.51
N GLU A 148 73.40 38.54 -31.22
CA GLU A 148 74.40 38.05 -32.19
C GLU A 148 74.30 38.77 -33.54
N LEU A 149 73.08 39.00 -34.05
CA LEU A 149 72.86 39.67 -35.34
C LEU A 149 72.96 41.20 -35.26
N PHE A 150 72.67 41.80 -34.10
CA PHE A 150 72.67 43.24 -33.93
C PHE A 150 73.42 43.66 -32.65
N PRO A 151 74.75 43.49 -32.60
CA PRO A 151 75.55 43.81 -31.42
C PRO A 151 75.53 45.31 -31.03
N GLU A 152 75.08 46.20 -31.92
CA GLU A 152 74.93 47.64 -31.68
C GLU A 152 73.51 48.07 -31.27
N LEU A 153 72.50 47.19 -31.33
CA LEU A 153 71.16 47.52 -30.82
C LEU A 153 71.06 47.17 -29.33
N GLN A 154 71.04 48.19 -28.49
CA GLN A 154 70.69 48.03 -27.08
C GLN A 154 69.23 47.58 -26.99
N VAL A 155 68.99 46.48 -26.25
CA VAL A 155 67.66 45.88 -26.03
C VAL A 155 66.63 46.87 -25.46
N SER A 156 67.10 48.00 -24.92
CA SER A 156 66.28 49.15 -24.49
C SER A 156 65.47 49.81 -25.61
N ASP A 157 65.90 49.72 -26.88
CA ASP A 157 65.21 50.38 -28.00
C ASP A 157 63.97 49.60 -28.49
N LEU A 158 63.83 48.32 -28.14
CA LEU A 158 62.63 47.53 -28.49
C LEU A 158 61.48 47.69 -27.47
N SER A 159 61.78 48.09 -26.23
CA SER A 159 60.77 48.38 -25.20
C SER A 159 59.93 49.64 -25.51
N ASP A 160 60.40 50.50 -26.41
CA ASP A 160 59.72 51.74 -26.82
C ASP A 160 58.74 51.55 -28.00
N LEU A 161 58.48 50.31 -28.43
CA LEU A 161 57.40 50.03 -29.37
C LEU A 161 56.04 50.27 -28.68
N PRO A 162 55.15 51.09 -29.26
CA PRO A 162 53.89 51.45 -28.63
C PRO A 162 53.07 50.19 -28.37
N GLU A 163 52.73 49.98 -27.10
CA GLU A 163 51.85 48.90 -26.66
C GLU A 163 50.53 48.98 -27.46
N ALA A 164 50.27 47.96 -28.29
CA ALA A 164 49.06 47.91 -29.09
C ALA A 164 47.85 47.78 -28.14
N ALA A 165 47.17 48.90 -27.90
CA ALA A 165 46.05 49.01 -26.97
C ALA A 165 45.00 47.89 -27.21
N PRO A 166 44.48 47.24 -26.16
CA PRO A 166 43.48 46.21 -26.31
C PRO A 166 42.18 46.85 -26.83
N LYS A 167 41.77 46.50 -28.05
CA LYS A 167 40.44 46.84 -28.56
C LYS A 167 39.39 46.14 -27.68
N GLN A 168 38.78 46.91 -26.78
CA GLN A 168 37.60 46.48 -26.03
C GLN A 168 36.48 46.13 -27.01
N ARG A 169 36.31 44.84 -27.26
CA ARG A 169 35.16 44.30 -27.98
C ARG A 169 33.97 44.34 -27.03
N LYS A 170 33.17 45.42 -27.08
CA LYS A 170 31.90 45.49 -26.36
C LYS A 170 30.98 44.39 -26.88
N THR A 171 30.82 43.32 -26.12
CA THR A 171 29.73 42.35 -26.30
C THR A 171 28.45 42.96 -25.76
N SER A 172 27.79 43.76 -26.60
CA SER A 172 26.39 44.11 -26.38
C SER A 172 25.51 42.90 -26.68
N ARG A 173 24.75 42.49 -25.65
CA ARG A 173 23.42 41.84 -25.69
C ARG A 173 23.31 40.36 -26.08
N SER A 174 22.92 39.55 -25.09
CA SER A 174 21.66 38.77 -25.05
C SER A 174 21.61 38.10 -23.67
N GLY A 175 20.73 38.51 -22.76
CA GLY A 175 19.33 38.10 -22.74
C GLY A 175 19.16 36.97 -21.73
N LYS A 176 18.95 37.28 -20.45
CA LYS A 176 18.50 36.28 -19.46
C LYS A 176 17.09 35.85 -19.85
N PRO A 177 16.77 34.55 -20.00
CA PRO A 177 15.38 34.13 -20.15
C PRO A 177 14.65 34.36 -18.83
N ASN A 178 13.67 35.26 -18.83
CA ASN A 178 12.70 35.40 -17.76
C ASN A 178 11.70 34.26 -17.92
N ILE A 179 11.78 33.24 -17.06
CA ILE A 179 10.84 32.12 -17.07
C ILE A 179 9.64 32.55 -16.24
N ASP A 180 8.53 32.83 -16.91
CA ASP A 180 7.24 33.15 -16.30
C ASP A 180 6.70 31.90 -15.56
N PRO A 181 6.30 31.97 -14.28
CA PRO A 181 5.88 30.79 -13.51
C PRO A 181 4.57 30.15 -13.98
N ASN A 182 3.85 30.77 -14.93
CA ASN A 182 2.49 30.35 -15.28
C ASN A 182 2.37 29.48 -16.54
N ASP A 183 3.47 29.06 -17.15
CA ASP A 183 3.44 28.28 -18.41
C ASP A 183 3.32 26.74 -18.21
N ARG A 184 3.03 26.29 -16.98
CA ARG A 184 2.90 24.85 -16.65
C ARG A 184 1.53 24.22 -16.94
N LYS A 185 0.62 24.88 -17.67
CA LYS A 185 -0.75 24.37 -17.88
C LYS A 185 -1.07 23.87 -19.30
N LYS A 186 -0.10 23.69 -20.20
CA LYS A 186 -0.36 23.14 -21.55
C LYS A 186 0.67 22.11 -22.02
N THR A 187 0.74 20.97 -21.33
CA THR A 187 1.22 19.72 -21.93
C THR A 187 0.54 18.52 -21.27
N MET A 188 -0.79 18.48 -21.41
CA MET A 188 -1.53 17.23 -21.38
C MET A 188 -1.93 16.91 -22.82
N VAL A 189 -1.08 16.16 -23.53
CA VAL A 189 -1.49 15.49 -24.77
C VAL A 189 -1.02 14.04 -24.67
N HIS A 190 -1.95 13.22 -24.21
CA HIS A 190 -2.21 11.83 -24.58
C HIS A 190 -1.15 11.16 -25.44
N ILE A 191 -0.42 10.21 -24.86
CA ILE A 191 0.17 9.10 -25.61
C ILE A 191 -0.81 7.94 -25.50
N LYS A 192 -1.22 7.47 -26.67
CA LYS A 192 -2.15 6.38 -26.92
C LYS A 192 -1.42 5.04 -26.91
#